data_AF-A0A918U1L9-F1
#
_entry.id   AF-A0A918U1L9-F1
#
_cell.length_a   1.000
_cell.length_b   1.000
_cell.length_c   1.000
_cell.angle_alpha   90.00
_cell.angle_beta   90.00
_cell.angle_gamma   90.00
#
_symmetry.space_group_name_H-M   'P 1'
#
loop_
_entity.id
_entity.type
_entity.pdbx_description
1 polymer ?
#
loop_
_entity_poly.entity_id
_entity_poly.type
_entity_poly.pdbx_seq_one_letter_code
_entity_poly.pdbx_strand_id
1 'polypeptide(L)'
;MLTTFRTLILGCLAAALVTLSVGVPTASAAVTAESGRHDQARDHGHGHGHGAARKPFSLLQMNLCLSGYAGCYAKTQYPMILDETVSRIEANHARAVTLNEACSEDVTEIAKRTGYHARFATVIYKGAPLACKTPEGRGFFGNAVLTKDRIRSSEDAPFSVFSGVEQRRWLCVTTVRGTDVCTSHLSTDGEGADSTNSVQCAELARVLADRGRPTVFAGDVNRRSSCAPKGFWTATDAAAVQSPGIQHAYGNLATPTVEIEPTTYTDHDAMVIRTRARR
;
A
#
# COMPACT_ATOMS: atom_id res chain seq x y z
N MET A 1 9.88 39.45 53.98
CA MET A 1 8.62 40.07 53.52
C MET A 1 7.95 39.09 52.58
N LEU A 2 6.85 38.50 53.04
CA LEU A 2 5.96 37.63 52.28
C LEU A 2 5.14 38.46 51.28
N THR A 3 4.87 37.92 50.08
CA THR A 3 3.51 37.98 49.49
C THR A 3 3.39 36.99 48.31
N THR A 4 2.76 35.86 48.62
CA THR A 4 2.05 34.95 47.71
C THR A 4 0.84 35.63 47.08
N PHE A 5 0.58 35.39 45.79
CA PHE A 5 -0.76 35.52 45.21
C PHE A 5 -1.16 34.22 44.50
N ARG A 6 -2.10 33.52 45.13
CA ARG A 6 -2.94 32.46 44.55
C ARG A 6 -4.17 33.14 43.96
N THR A 7 -4.56 32.76 42.75
CA THR A 7 -5.93 32.95 42.28
C THR A 7 -6.41 31.67 41.60
N LEU A 8 -7.28 30.95 42.31
CA LEU A 8 -8.21 29.97 41.74
C LEU A 8 -9.34 30.73 41.05
N ILE A 9 -9.75 30.29 39.85
CA ILE A 9 -11.14 30.44 39.40
C ILE A 9 -11.63 29.09 38.90
N LEU A 10 -12.73 28.69 39.52
CA LEU A 10 -13.59 27.53 39.36
C LEU A 10 -14.74 27.93 38.42
N GLY A 11 -15.27 26.98 37.65
CA GLY A 11 -16.59 27.07 37.00
C GLY A 11 -16.54 26.70 35.52
N CYS A 12 -17.48 25.97 34.94
CA CYS A 12 -18.70 25.35 35.43
C CYS A 12 -19.13 24.29 34.38
N LEU A 13 -19.88 23.30 34.82
CA LEU A 13 -20.53 22.27 33.99
C LEU A 13 -21.50 22.87 32.95
N ALA A 14 -21.63 22.22 31.79
CA ALA A 14 -22.93 21.92 31.19
C ALA A 14 -22.83 20.77 30.18
N ALA A 15 -23.49 19.66 30.49
CA ALA A 15 -23.78 18.57 29.58
C ALA A 15 -25.05 18.88 28.78
N ALA A 16 -25.10 18.46 27.52
CA ALA A 16 -26.35 18.27 26.79
C ALA A 16 -26.21 17.10 25.81
N LEU A 17 -26.74 15.94 26.23
CA LEU A 17 -27.13 14.86 25.33
C LEU A 17 -28.34 15.32 24.52
N VAL A 18 -28.30 15.14 23.20
CA VAL A 18 -29.51 15.01 22.38
C VAL A 18 -29.35 13.79 21.49
N THR A 19 -30.05 12.72 21.88
CA THR A 19 -30.32 11.53 21.08
C THR A 19 -31.58 11.77 20.25
N LEU A 20 -31.50 11.65 18.93
CA LEU A 20 -32.67 11.48 18.08
C LEU A 20 -32.43 10.31 17.13
N SER A 21 -33.19 9.24 17.40
CA SER A 21 -33.28 8.00 16.63
C SER A 21 -34.66 7.95 15.97
N VAL A 22 -34.73 8.06 14.66
CA VAL A 22 -35.92 7.74 13.83
C VAL A 22 -35.41 7.64 12.39
N GLY A 23 -35.71 6.66 11.54
CA GLY A 23 -36.53 5.46 11.58
C GLY A 23 -36.34 4.79 10.20
N VAL A 24 -36.22 3.47 10.18
CA VAL A 24 -36.06 2.68 8.95
C VAL A 24 -37.46 2.29 8.44
N PRO A 25 -37.80 2.51 7.16
CA PRO A 25 -38.85 1.75 6.50
C PRO A 25 -38.25 0.57 5.72
N THR A 26 -38.57 -0.62 6.20
CA THR A 26 -38.54 -1.87 5.44
C THR A 26 -39.68 -1.88 4.42
N ALA A 27 -39.38 -2.19 3.16
CA ALA A 27 -40.39 -2.65 2.21
C ALA A 27 -39.81 -3.83 1.41
N SER A 28 -40.20 -5.02 1.83
CA SER A 28 -40.17 -6.24 1.03
C SER A 28 -41.26 -6.16 -0.04
N ALA A 29 -40.90 -6.41 -1.29
CA ALA A 29 -41.83 -6.90 -2.30
C ALA A 29 -41.14 -8.01 -3.07
N ALA A 30 -41.55 -9.24 -2.78
CA ALA A 30 -41.30 -10.42 -3.59
C ALA A 30 -42.49 -10.58 -4.54
N VAL A 31 -42.28 -10.61 -5.85
CA VAL A 31 -43.28 -11.12 -6.81
C VAL A 31 -42.59 -11.79 -7.99
N THR A 32 -42.90 -13.09 -8.09
CA THR A 32 -42.99 -13.99 -9.25
C THR A 32 -41.77 -14.37 -10.08
N ALA A 33 -41.48 -15.66 -9.95
CA ALA A 33 -40.93 -16.52 -10.98
C ALA A 33 -41.76 -16.51 -12.27
N GLU A 34 -41.08 -16.53 -13.40
CA GLU A 34 -41.64 -17.06 -14.65
C GLU A 34 -40.67 -18.11 -15.21
N SER A 35 -41.21 -19.30 -15.38
CA SER A 35 -40.54 -20.45 -15.96
C SER A 35 -40.52 -20.34 -17.48
N GLY A 36 -39.32 -20.32 -18.07
CA GLY A 36 -39.12 -20.57 -19.50
C GLY A 36 -38.29 -21.84 -19.69
N ARG A 37 -38.95 -22.94 -20.05
CA ARG A 37 -38.35 -24.11 -20.71
C ARG A 37 -38.13 -23.79 -22.20
N HIS A 38 -37.27 -24.59 -22.84
CA HIS A 38 -36.82 -24.61 -24.25
C HIS A 38 -35.46 -23.91 -24.44
N ASP A 39 -34.41 -24.51 -25.00
CA ASP A 39 -34.25 -25.80 -25.67
C ASP A 39 -32.84 -26.35 -25.48
N GLN A 40 -32.74 -27.67 -25.47
CA GLN A 40 -31.50 -28.42 -25.59
C GLN A 40 -30.96 -28.27 -27.01
N ALA A 41 -29.80 -27.64 -27.16
CA ALA A 41 -28.91 -27.90 -28.28
C ALA A 41 -27.57 -28.40 -27.70
N ARG A 42 -27.40 -29.71 -27.74
CA ARG A 42 -26.11 -30.39 -27.51
C ARG A 42 -25.19 -30.02 -28.66
N ASP A 43 -24.32 -29.03 -28.44
CA ASP A 43 -23.16 -28.83 -29.28
C ASP A 43 -21.99 -29.64 -28.72
N HIS A 44 -21.71 -30.78 -29.36
CA HIS A 44 -20.51 -31.58 -29.14
C HIS A 44 -19.33 -30.94 -29.90
N GLY A 45 -18.89 -29.78 -29.42
CA GLY A 45 -17.61 -29.19 -29.81
C GLY A 45 -16.49 -29.73 -28.93
N HIS A 46 -15.75 -30.74 -29.42
CA HIS A 46 -14.41 -31.07 -28.93
C HIS A 46 -13.44 -29.91 -29.27
N GLY A 47 -13.54 -28.82 -28.52
CA GLY A 47 -12.51 -27.80 -28.45
C GLY A 47 -11.51 -28.22 -27.40
N HIS A 48 -10.32 -28.65 -27.82
CA HIS A 48 -9.15 -28.65 -26.97
C HIS A 48 -8.96 -27.23 -26.44
N GLY A 49 -9.47 -26.99 -25.22
CA GLY A 49 -9.23 -25.79 -24.48
C GLY A 49 -7.74 -25.69 -24.21
N HIS A 50 -7.02 -25.01 -25.08
CA HIS A 50 -5.77 -24.37 -24.72
C HIS A 50 -6.09 -23.49 -23.51
N GLY A 51 -5.88 -24.03 -22.31
CA GLY A 51 -6.12 -23.32 -21.06
C GLY A 51 -5.41 -21.98 -21.17
N ALA A 52 -6.19 -20.89 -21.28
CA ALA A 52 -5.67 -19.56 -21.51
C ALA A 52 -4.55 -19.32 -20.50
N ALA A 53 -3.32 -19.18 -21.00
CA ALA A 53 -2.15 -19.06 -20.16
C ALA A 53 -2.42 -17.96 -19.13
N ARG A 54 -2.41 -18.34 -17.85
CA ARG A 54 -2.75 -17.42 -16.75
C ARG A 54 -1.85 -16.20 -16.89
N LYS A 55 -2.44 -15.01 -17.10
CA LYS A 55 -1.66 -13.78 -17.28
C LYS A 55 -0.67 -13.63 -16.11
N PRO A 56 0.60 -13.28 -16.39
CA PRO A 56 1.57 -13.04 -15.34
C PRO A 56 1.05 -11.97 -14.38
N PHE A 57 1.37 -12.13 -13.10
CA PHE A 57 1.15 -11.13 -12.08
C PHE A 57 2.25 -10.07 -12.20
N SER A 58 1.88 -8.81 -12.34
CA SER A 58 2.79 -7.66 -12.37
C SER A 58 2.56 -6.74 -11.18
N LEU A 59 3.65 -6.25 -10.60
CA LEU A 59 3.63 -5.25 -9.53
C LEU A 59 4.54 -4.09 -9.90
N LEU A 60 4.08 -2.87 -9.67
CA LEU A 60 4.89 -1.65 -9.74
C LEU A 60 5.11 -1.13 -8.31
N GLN A 61 6.35 -0.94 -7.89
CA GLN A 61 6.68 -0.23 -6.66
C GLN A 61 7.22 1.15 -7.03
N MET A 62 6.83 2.15 -6.23
CA MET A 62 7.45 3.48 -6.24
C MET A 62 7.48 4.06 -4.81
N ASN A 63 8.61 4.63 -4.38
CA ASN A 63 8.66 5.60 -3.29
C ASN A 63 8.47 7.00 -3.91
N LEU A 64 7.43 7.73 -3.48
CA LEU A 64 7.04 8.99 -4.12
C LEU A 64 7.65 10.23 -3.47
N CYS A 65 8.27 10.10 -2.30
CA CYS A 65 8.83 11.24 -1.57
C CYS A 65 7.83 12.41 -1.35
N LEU A 66 6.53 12.09 -1.20
CA LEU A 66 5.44 13.04 -1.46
C LEU A 66 4.91 13.79 -0.24
N SER A 67 5.51 13.64 0.94
CA SER A 67 5.03 14.23 2.21
C SER A 67 4.84 15.76 2.16
N GLY A 68 5.59 16.44 1.28
CA GLY A 68 5.63 17.90 1.19
C GLY A 68 6.43 18.58 2.31
N TYR A 69 7.07 17.79 3.18
CA TYR A 69 8.12 18.29 4.06
C TYR A 69 9.41 18.46 3.24
N ALA A 70 10.08 19.60 3.42
CA ALA A 70 11.35 19.87 2.76
C ALA A 70 12.37 18.77 3.10
N GLY A 71 13.08 18.27 2.07
CA GLY A 71 14.23 17.37 2.26
C GLY A 71 14.12 15.98 1.68
N CYS A 72 12.96 15.53 1.19
CA CYS A 72 12.87 14.20 0.54
C CYS A 72 13.55 14.22 -0.83
N TYR A 73 13.04 15.05 -1.76
CA TYR A 73 13.70 15.28 -3.03
C TYR A 73 13.44 16.67 -3.58
N ALA A 74 14.52 17.42 -3.84
CA ALA A 74 14.46 18.83 -4.25
C ALA A 74 13.78 19.06 -5.62
N LYS A 75 13.70 18.04 -6.48
CA LYS A 75 13.05 18.13 -7.80
C LYS A 75 11.62 17.58 -7.80
N THR A 76 11.07 17.21 -6.64
CA THR A 76 9.65 16.81 -6.54
C THR A 76 8.78 17.98 -6.98
N GLN A 77 7.93 17.75 -7.98
CA GLN A 77 7.03 18.76 -8.52
C GLN A 77 5.60 18.25 -8.47
N TYR A 78 4.74 19.00 -7.77
CA TYR A 78 3.31 18.76 -7.72
C TYR A 78 2.60 19.62 -8.78
N PRO A 79 1.64 19.06 -9.57
CA PRO A 79 1.13 17.68 -9.53
C PRO A 79 1.88 16.69 -10.44
N MET A 80 3.01 17.06 -11.06
CA MET A 80 3.69 16.24 -12.09
C MET A 80 4.11 14.84 -11.62
N ILE A 81 4.47 14.67 -10.35
CA ILE A 81 4.73 13.36 -9.75
C ILE A 81 3.51 12.43 -9.79
N LEU A 82 2.29 12.96 -9.68
CA LEU A 82 1.07 12.16 -9.84
C LEU A 82 0.88 11.75 -11.29
N ASP A 83 1.17 12.65 -12.23
CA ASP A 83 1.09 12.36 -13.67
C ASP A 83 2.10 11.29 -14.09
N GLU A 84 3.34 11.39 -13.60
CA GLU A 84 4.37 10.36 -13.81
C GLU A 84 3.93 9.03 -13.20
N THR A 85 3.43 9.03 -11.96
CA THR A 85 2.94 7.81 -11.31
C THR A 85 1.83 7.13 -12.11
N VAL A 86 0.83 7.89 -12.57
CA VAL A 86 -0.28 7.36 -13.38
C VAL A 86 0.23 6.83 -14.73
N SER A 87 1.10 7.58 -15.41
CA SER A 87 1.70 7.15 -16.68
C SER A 87 2.46 5.83 -16.55
N ARG A 88 3.24 5.66 -15.47
CA ARG A 88 3.98 4.42 -15.18
C ARG A 88 3.05 3.23 -14.93
N ILE A 89 1.98 3.44 -14.16
CA ILE A 89 0.96 2.41 -13.90
C ILE A 89 0.32 1.94 -15.21
N GLU A 90 -0.04 2.87 -16.09
CA GLU A 90 -0.68 2.60 -17.36
C GLU A 90 0.27 1.89 -18.33
N ALA A 91 1.48 2.42 -18.52
CA ALA A 91 2.50 1.88 -19.42
C ALA A 91 2.91 0.45 -19.06
N ASN A 92 3.03 0.16 -17.76
CA ASN A 92 3.39 -1.18 -17.28
C ASN A 92 2.22 -2.16 -17.22
N HIS A 93 1.00 -1.67 -17.38
CA HIS A 93 -0.23 -2.42 -17.15
C HIS A 93 -0.17 -3.23 -15.84
N ALA A 94 0.40 -2.65 -14.79
CA ALA A 94 0.62 -3.32 -13.51
C ALA A 94 -0.69 -3.96 -13.00
N ARG A 95 -0.60 -5.08 -12.27
CA ARG A 95 -1.77 -5.69 -11.65
C ARG A 95 -2.00 -5.16 -10.24
N ALA A 96 -0.90 -4.85 -9.57
CA ALA A 96 -0.86 -4.18 -8.30
C ALA A 96 0.21 -3.08 -8.31
N VAL A 97 0.04 -2.10 -7.44
CA VAL A 97 0.97 -1.00 -7.22
C VAL A 97 1.17 -0.86 -5.72
N THR A 98 2.40 -0.65 -5.30
CA THR A 98 2.75 -0.34 -3.91
C THR A 98 3.43 1.02 -3.89
N LEU A 99 2.90 1.94 -3.09
CA LEU A 99 3.45 3.29 -2.98
C LEU A 99 3.96 3.52 -1.56
N ASN A 100 5.20 3.94 -1.43
CA ASN A 100 5.74 4.46 -0.19
C ASN A 100 5.79 5.98 -0.23
N GLU A 101 5.79 6.59 0.96
CA GLU A 101 5.83 8.04 1.13
C GLU A 101 4.76 8.80 0.34
N ALA A 102 3.58 8.21 0.23
CA ALA A 102 2.46 8.79 -0.50
C ALA A 102 1.53 9.58 0.43
N CYS A 103 0.67 10.39 -0.17
CA CYS A 103 -0.39 11.12 0.52
C CYS A 103 -1.76 10.49 0.21
N SER A 104 -2.64 10.38 1.21
CA SER A 104 -3.87 9.60 1.09
C SER A 104 -4.83 10.12 0.02
N GLU A 105 -4.98 11.44 -0.14
CA GLU A 105 -5.85 11.99 -1.20
C GLU A 105 -5.23 11.86 -2.59
N ASP A 106 -3.90 11.95 -2.69
CA ASP A 106 -3.21 11.69 -3.95
C ASP A 106 -3.36 10.24 -4.40
N VAL A 107 -3.32 9.29 -3.45
CA VAL A 107 -3.58 7.87 -3.72
C VAL A 107 -5.02 7.67 -4.19
N THR A 108 -5.99 8.37 -3.60
CA THR A 108 -7.39 8.37 -4.06
C THR A 108 -7.49 8.88 -5.49
N GLU A 109 -6.80 9.97 -5.83
CA GLU A 109 -6.80 10.54 -7.18
C GLU A 109 -6.10 9.61 -8.19
N ILE A 110 -4.95 9.02 -7.85
CA ILE A 110 -4.27 8.01 -8.68
C ILE A 110 -5.20 6.80 -8.92
N ALA A 111 -5.85 6.30 -7.87
CA ALA A 111 -6.77 5.18 -7.97
C ALA A 111 -7.96 5.50 -8.89
N LYS A 112 -8.53 6.71 -8.77
CA LYS A 112 -9.61 7.19 -9.64
C LYS A 112 -9.17 7.30 -11.10
N ARG A 113 -8.00 7.87 -11.38
CA ARG A 113 -7.45 8.04 -12.74
C ARG A 113 -7.16 6.70 -13.42
N THR A 114 -6.70 5.72 -12.65
CA THR A 114 -6.28 4.40 -13.17
C THR A 114 -7.38 3.34 -13.10
N GLY A 115 -8.48 3.58 -12.38
CA GLY A 115 -9.55 2.62 -12.12
C GLY A 115 -9.17 1.51 -11.13
N TYR A 116 -8.18 1.74 -10.26
CA TYR A 116 -7.71 0.76 -9.28
C TYR A 116 -8.50 0.86 -7.98
N HIS A 117 -8.52 -0.24 -7.23
CA HIS A 117 -8.96 -0.25 -5.84
C HIS A 117 -7.76 0.04 -4.94
N ALA A 118 -7.92 0.93 -3.95
CA ALA A 118 -6.83 1.33 -3.07
C ALA A 118 -7.11 1.04 -1.59
N ARG A 119 -6.03 0.81 -0.83
CA ARG A 119 -5.97 0.89 0.63
C ARG A 119 -4.75 1.69 1.03
N PHE A 120 -4.87 2.38 2.15
CA PHE A 120 -3.86 3.30 2.65
C PHE A 120 -3.62 3.05 4.13
N ALA A 121 -2.37 3.13 4.55
CA ALA A 121 -1.94 3.01 5.94
C ALA A 121 -1.16 4.27 6.33
N THR A 122 -1.80 5.14 7.09
CA THR A 122 -1.27 6.44 7.54
C THR A 122 -0.20 6.27 8.60
N VAL A 123 1.01 6.82 8.46
CA VAL A 123 2.01 6.75 9.54
C VAL A 123 1.68 7.69 10.70
N ILE A 124 2.21 7.39 11.89
CA ILE A 124 2.11 8.25 13.07
C ILE A 124 3.44 8.97 13.28
N TYR A 125 3.42 10.29 13.32
CA TYR A 125 4.58 11.15 13.51
C TYR A 125 4.38 12.00 14.77
N LYS A 126 5.30 11.90 15.73
CA LYS A 126 5.18 12.58 17.05
C LYS A 126 3.83 12.31 17.74
N GLY A 127 3.33 11.07 17.64
CA GLY A 127 2.09 10.63 18.29
C GLY A 127 0.78 11.00 17.57
N ALA A 128 0.83 11.63 16.39
CA ALA A 128 -0.36 11.95 15.59
C ALA A 128 -0.18 11.58 14.11
N PRO A 129 -1.27 11.37 13.35
CA PRO A 129 -1.21 11.25 11.89
C PRO A 129 -0.45 12.41 11.23
N LEU A 130 0.50 12.11 10.35
CA LEU A 130 1.27 13.14 9.66
C LEU A 130 0.47 13.68 8.47
N ALA A 131 0.01 14.93 8.54
CA ALA A 131 -0.64 15.58 7.40
C ALA A 131 0.39 15.89 6.29
N CYS A 132 0.02 15.57 5.05
CA CYS A 132 0.78 15.99 3.88
C CYS A 132 0.66 17.49 3.64
N LYS A 133 1.73 18.10 3.15
CA LYS A 133 1.83 19.54 2.90
C LYS A 133 2.16 19.84 1.44
N THR A 134 2.07 21.12 1.09
CA THR A 134 2.55 21.70 -0.17
C THR A 134 2.09 20.93 -1.43
N PRO A 135 0.87 21.19 -1.94
CA PRO A 135 -0.19 21.98 -1.32
C PRO A 135 -0.84 21.28 -0.11
N GLU A 136 -1.57 22.04 0.71
CA GLU A 136 -2.42 21.48 1.78
C GLU A 136 -3.61 20.70 1.20
N GLY A 137 -4.30 19.93 2.04
CA GLY A 137 -5.50 19.18 1.64
C GLY A 137 -5.21 17.82 0.97
N ARG A 138 -3.95 17.40 0.89
CA ARG A 138 -3.52 16.11 0.30
C ARG A 138 -3.73 14.90 1.23
N GLY A 139 -4.35 15.11 2.38
CA GLY A 139 -4.61 14.07 3.38
C GLY A 139 -3.39 13.74 4.22
N PHE A 140 -3.19 12.45 4.53
CA PHE A 140 -2.13 11.99 5.44
C PHE A 140 -1.03 11.22 4.73
N PHE A 141 0.18 11.27 5.27
CA PHE A 141 1.36 10.59 4.78
C PHE A 141 1.37 9.10 5.17
N GLY A 142 1.89 8.24 4.29
CA GLY A 142 2.03 6.82 4.58
C GLY A 142 2.23 5.93 3.36
N ASN A 143 1.76 4.68 3.49
CA ASN A 143 1.94 3.63 2.50
C ASN A 143 0.60 3.28 1.84
N ALA A 144 0.64 2.88 0.56
CA ALA A 144 -0.55 2.48 -0.17
C ALA A 144 -0.35 1.19 -0.95
N VAL A 145 -1.44 0.44 -1.09
CA VAL A 145 -1.56 -0.64 -2.07
C VAL A 145 -2.74 -0.36 -2.98
N LEU A 146 -2.51 -0.39 -4.29
CA LEU A 146 -3.53 -0.27 -5.32
C LEU A 146 -3.59 -1.58 -6.13
N THR A 147 -4.78 -2.07 -6.46
CA THR A 147 -4.95 -3.30 -7.24
C THR A 147 -6.04 -3.17 -8.31
N LYS A 148 -5.83 -3.76 -9.48
CA LYS A 148 -6.89 -3.90 -10.50
C LYS A 148 -8.02 -4.81 -10.04
N ASP A 149 -7.66 -5.88 -9.33
CA ASP A 149 -8.67 -6.72 -8.69
C ASP A 149 -9.28 -5.99 -7.49
N ARG A 150 -10.56 -6.22 -7.23
CA ARG A 150 -11.20 -5.74 -6.00
C ARG A 150 -10.47 -6.26 -4.77
N ILE A 151 -10.29 -5.38 -3.79
CA ILE A 151 -9.76 -5.72 -2.47
C ILE A 151 -10.88 -6.35 -1.65
N ARG A 152 -10.65 -7.57 -1.16
CA ARG A 152 -11.60 -8.32 -0.32
C ARG A 152 -11.42 -7.95 1.15
N SER A 153 -10.17 -7.85 1.61
CA SER A 153 -9.79 -7.54 2.98
C SER A 153 -8.45 -6.82 2.99
N SER A 154 -8.17 -6.09 4.07
CA SER A 154 -6.89 -5.44 4.30
C SER A 154 -6.52 -5.50 5.78
N GLU A 155 -5.23 -5.47 6.05
CA GLU A 155 -4.64 -5.48 7.38
C GLU A 155 -3.42 -4.57 7.37
N ASP A 156 -3.26 -3.76 8.41
CA ASP A 156 -2.08 -2.93 8.64
C ASP A 156 -1.79 -2.84 10.14
N ALA A 157 -0.52 -2.68 10.49
CA ALA A 157 -0.10 -2.45 11.87
C ALA A 157 1.21 -1.66 11.94
N PRO A 158 1.45 -0.88 13.01
CA PRO A 158 2.77 -0.34 13.28
C PRO A 158 3.77 -1.47 13.54
N PHE A 159 5.02 -1.24 13.19
CA PHE A 159 6.09 -2.09 13.71
C PHE A 159 6.23 -1.93 15.22
N SER A 160 6.76 -2.97 15.88
CA SER A 160 7.01 -2.99 17.32
C SER A 160 8.01 -1.93 17.81
N VAL A 161 8.90 -1.48 16.93
CA VAL A 161 9.90 -0.43 17.20
C VAL A 161 9.91 0.64 16.12
N PHE A 162 10.33 1.84 16.50
CA PHE A 162 10.53 2.95 15.58
C PHE A 162 11.74 3.80 16.01
N SER A 163 12.37 4.45 15.04
CA SER A 163 13.50 5.36 15.26
C SER A 163 13.04 6.80 15.14
N GLY A 164 13.53 7.67 16.03
CA GLY A 164 13.18 9.08 16.06
C GLY A 164 11.69 9.29 16.36
N VAL A 165 10.97 9.88 15.42
CA VAL A 165 9.61 10.41 15.63
C VAL A 165 8.55 9.80 14.74
N GLU A 166 8.93 8.94 13.78
CA GLU A 166 8.04 8.34 12.80
C GLU A 166 7.81 6.86 13.11
N GLN A 167 6.57 6.50 13.49
CA GLN A 167 6.14 5.13 13.64
C GLN A 167 5.71 4.58 12.27
N ARG A 168 6.62 3.83 11.65
CA ARG A 168 6.41 3.16 10.37
C ARG A 168 5.52 1.92 10.53
N ARG A 169 4.90 1.50 9.43
CA ARG A 169 3.93 0.41 9.38
C ARG A 169 4.00 -0.41 8.11
N TRP A 170 3.49 -1.64 8.18
CA TRP A 170 3.21 -2.48 7.02
C TRP A 170 1.72 -2.42 6.67
N LEU A 171 1.41 -2.65 5.40
CA LEU A 171 0.05 -2.77 4.87
C LEU A 171 0.00 -3.99 3.95
N CYS A 172 -0.99 -4.84 4.13
CA CYS A 172 -1.30 -5.97 3.26
C CYS A 172 -2.77 -5.93 2.84
N VAL A 173 -3.04 -6.25 1.57
CA VAL A 173 -4.41 -6.41 1.06
C VAL A 173 -4.56 -7.78 0.42
N THR A 174 -5.70 -8.43 0.64
CA THR A 174 -6.06 -9.64 -0.07
C THR A 174 -7.03 -9.31 -1.19
N THR A 175 -6.69 -9.65 -2.42
CA THR A 175 -7.57 -9.46 -3.58
C THR A 175 -8.68 -10.51 -3.63
N VAL A 176 -9.74 -10.27 -4.40
CA VAL A 176 -10.78 -11.27 -4.68
C VAL A 176 -10.25 -12.54 -5.37
N ARG A 177 -9.05 -12.50 -5.94
CA ARG A 177 -8.37 -13.67 -6.51
C ARG A 177 -7.47 -14.41 -5.51
N GLY A 178 -7.50 -14.02 -4.24
CA GLY A 178 -6.78 -14.68 -3.16
C GLY A 178 -5.26 -14.45 -3.19
N THR A 179 -4.80 -13.38 -3.83
CA THR A 179 -3.40 -12.94 -3.76
C THR A 179 -3.27 -11.84 -2.72
N ASP A 180 -2.26 -11.96 -1.85
CA ASP A 180 -1.88 -10.92 -0.92
C ASP A 180 -0.83 -10.01 -1.55
N VAL A 181 -1.08 -8.70 -1.50
CA VAL A 181 -0.16 -7.66 -1.92
C VAL A 181 0.17 -6.81 -0.70
N CYS A 182 1.46 -6.77 -0.36
CA CYS A 182 1.95 -6.09 0.81
C CYS A 182 2.95 -4.99 0.46
N THR A 183 3.04 -3.97 1.31
CA THR A 183 4.06 -2.94 1.25
C THR A 183 4.46 -2.48 2.64
N SER A 184 5.64 -1.90 2.74
CA SER A 184 6.11 -1.20 3.93
C SER A 184 7.23 -0.24 3.55
N HIS A 185 7.54 0.66 4.48
CA HIS A 185 8.70 1.54 4.44
C HIS A 185 9.45 1.32 5.75
N LEU A 186 10.68 0.82 5.74
CA LEU A 186 11.43 0.50 6.97
C LEU A 186 12.37 1.63 7.38
N SER A 187 12.71 1.77 8.66
CA SER A 187 13.54 2.85 9.21
C SER A 187 14.90 3.00 8.51
N THR A 188 15.42 4.22 8.48
CA THR A 188 16.67 4.61 7.77
C THR A 188 17.92 4.50 8.64
N ASP A 189 17.83 3.97 9.86
CA ASP A 189 18.91 3.93 10.85
C ASP A 189 19.96 2.83 10.60
N GLY A 190 20.01 2.30 9.37
CA GLY A 190 21.01 1.35 8.90
C GLY A 190 20.72 -0.10 9.28
N GLU A 191 21.62 -1.01 8.89
CA GLU A 191 21.42 -2.48 8.99
C GLU A 191 22.16 -3.14 10.15
N GLY A 192 22.61 -2.37 11.14
CA GLY A 192 23.25 -2.92 12.34
C GLY A 192 22.33 -3.92 13.06
N ALA A 193 22.90 -4.89 13.78
CA ALA A 193 22.13 -5.93 14.47
C ALA A 193 21.05 -5.36 15.42
N ASP A 194 21.36 -4.24 16.07
CA ASP A 194 20.48 -3.57 17.04
C ASP A 194 19.73 -2.36 16.44
N SER A 195 19.79 -2.17 15.11
CA SER A 195 19.05 -1.07 14.49
C SER A 195 17.55 -1.33 14.48
N THR A 196 16.78 -0.25 14.46
CA THR A 196 15.32 -0.32 14.30
C THR A 196 14.98 -1.03 13.00
N ASN A 197 15.67 -0.71 11.90
CA ASN A 197 15.48 -1.39 10.62
C ASN A 197 15.64 -2.91 10.74
N SER A 198 16.66 -3.41 11.45
CA SER A 198 16.88 -4.86 11.59
C SER A 198 15.75 -5.56 12.36
N VAL A 199 15.23 -4.94 13.41
CA VAL A 199 14.06 -5.47 14.14
C VAL A 199 12.81 -5.44 13.25
N GLN A 200 12.57 -4.33 12.55
CA GLN A 200 11.44 -4.20 11.61
C GLN A 200 11.54 -5.19 10.44
N CYS A 201 12.74 -5.45 9.94
CA CYS A 201 13.00 -6.42 8.88
C CYS A 201 12.65 -7.85 9.32
N ALA A 202 13.05 -8.23 10.54
CA ALA A 202 12.68 -9.52 11.13
C ALA A 202 11.17 -9.63 11.40
N GLU A 203 10.52 -8.54 11.77
CA GLU A 203 9.06 -8.48 11.92
C GLU A 203 8.33 -8.60 10.57
N LEU A 204 8.78 -7.87 9.56
CA LEU A 204 8.25 -7.95 8.20
C LEU A 204 8.35 -9.39 7.65
N ALA A 205 9.48 -10.06 7.88
CA ALA A 205 9.66 -11.45 7.48
C ALA A 205 8.58 -12.37 8.09
N ARG A 206 8.27 -12.19 9.38
CA ARG A 206 7.20 -12.94 10.07
C ARG A 206 5.82 -12.64 9.49
N VAL A 207 5.48 -11.35 9.32
CA VAL A 207 4.22 -10.91 8.71
C VAL A 207 3.99 -11.58 7.35
N LEU A 208 5.02 -11.59 6.50
CA LEU A 208 4.95 -12.19 5.17
C LEU A 208 4.88 -13.72 5.20
N ALA A 209 5.59 -14.38 6.13
CA ALA A 209 5.52 -15.83 6.30
C ALA A 209 4.12 -16.30 6.73
N ASP A 210 3.43 -15.52 7.57
CA ASP A 210 2.13 -15.87 8.16
C ASP A 210 0.96 -15.74 7.17
N ARG A 211 1.17 -15.21 5.96
CA ARG A 211 0.08 -14.99 4.99
C ARG A 211 -0.55 -16.29 4.48
N GLY A 212 0.23 -17.37 4.36
CA GLY A 212 -0.27 -18.69 3.92
C GLY A 212 -0.92 -18.73 2.52
N ARG A 213 -0.76 -17.67 1.71
CA ARG A 213 -1.35 -17.48 0.38
C ARG A 213 -0.28 -17.11 -0.65
N PRO A 214 -0.60 -17.08 -1.96
CA PRO A 214 0.24 -16.38 -2.91
C PRO A 214 0.42 -14.92 -2.49
N THR A 215 1.63 -14.54 -2.14
CA THR A 215 1.97 -13.25 -1.55
C THR A 215 3.09 -12.61 -2.35
N VAL A 216 2.91 -11.33 -2.62
CA VAL A 216 3.96 -10.45 -3.12
C VAL A 216 4.06 -9.23 -2.21
N PHE A 217 5.28 -8.85 -1.90
CA PHE A 217 5.62 -7.62 -1.20
C PHE A 217 6.46 -6.76 -2.13
N ALA A 218 6.26 -5.45 -2.09
CA ALA A 218 7.30 -4.52 -2.50
C ALA A 218 7.24 -3.21 -1.71
N GLY A 219 8.41 -2.64 -1.46
CA GLY A 219 8.55 -1.36 -0.80
C GLY A 219 9.99 -0.97 -0.58
N ASP A 220 10.19 0.27 -0.17
CA ASP A 220 11.47 0.79 0.28
C ASP A 220 11.81 0.24 1.67
N VAL A 221 12.79 -0.64 1.75
CA VAL A 221 13.20 -1.27 3.01
C VAL A 221 14.43 -0.59 3.62
N ASN A 222 14.94 0.50 3.03
CA ASN A 222 16.10 1.26 3.51
C ASN A 222 17.31 0.40 3.88
N ARG A 223 17.48 -0.70 3.14
CA ARG A 223 18.52 -1.69 3.38
C ARG A 223 18.80 -2.49 2.12
N ARG A 224 20.02 -3.01 2.00
CA ARG A 224 20.50 -3.89 0.92
C ARG A 224 20.31 -5.36 1.24
N SER A 225 20.39 -5.76 2.51
CA SER A 225 20.17 -7.18 2.88
C SER A 225 18.68 -7.51 2.85
N SER A 226 18.32 -8.72 2.43
CA SER A 226 16.92 -9.13 2.29
C SER A 226 16.19 -9.31 3.62
N CYS A 227 14.91 -8.93 3.67
CA CYS A 227 13.95 -9.31 4.71
C CYS A 227 13.04 -10.48 4.30
N ALA A 228 13.26 -11.08 3.13
CA ALA A 228 12.38 -12.13 2.63
C ALA A 228 12.37 -13.33 3.60
N PRO A 229 11.20 -13.85 3.98
CA PRO A 229 11.15 -15.09 4.73
C PRO A 229 11.61 -16.27 3.88
N LYS A 230 11.95 -17.39 4.54
CA LYS A 230 12.35 -18.62 3.85
C LYS A 230 11.30 -19.05 2.82
N GLY A 231 11.74 -19.38 1.62
CA GLY A 231 10.87 -19.82 0.51
C GLY A 231 10.34 -18.69 -0.36
N PHE A 232 10.56 -17.43 0.04
CA PHE A 232 10.33 -16.28 -0.84
C PHE A 232 11.57 -16.02 -1.69
N TRP A 233 11.36 -15.58 -2.93
CA TRP A 233 12.42 -14.95 -3.71
C TRP A 233 12.65 -13.52 -3.20
N THR A 234 13.85 -12.99 -3.49
CA THR A 234 14.18 -11.58 -3.30
C THR A 234 14.56 -10.99 -4.64
N ALA A 235 14.06 -9.80 -4.92
CA ALA A 235 14.57 -8.94 -5.98
C ALA A 235 14.73 -7.52 -5.44
N THR A 236 15.65 -6.75 -6.02
CA THR A 236 15.98 -5.41 -5.55
C THR A 236 16.15 -4.47 -6.74
N ASP A 237 16.13 -3.17 -6.46
CA ASP A 237 16.49 -2.09 -7.38
C ASP A 237 17.99 -1.79 -7.38
N ALA A 238 18.86 -2.81 -7.23
CA ALA A 238 20.31 -2.62 -7.20
C ALA A 238 20.90 -1.93 -8.46
N ALA A 239 20.15 -1.95 -9.58
CA ALA A 239 20.50 -1.29 -10.82
C ALA A 239 19.94 0.14 -10.96
N ALA A 240 19.22 0.65 -9.96
CA ALA A 240 18.71 2.02 -9.96
C ALA A 240 19.86 3.04 -10.00
N VAL A 241 19.61 4.15 -10.65
CA VAL A 241 20.52 5.30 -10.63
C VAL A 241 20.33 6.07 -9.32
N GLN A 242 19.09 6.15 -8.86
CA GLN A 242 18.70 6.91 -7.67
C GLN A 242 18.46 5.94 -6.50
N SER A 243 19.21 6.12 -5.41
CA SER A 243 19.13 5.30 -4.20
C SER A 243 19.18 3.78 -4.45
N PRO A 244 20.26 3.24 -5.08
CA PRO A 244 20.29 1.84 -5.50
C PRO A 244 20.26 0.83 -4.35
N GLY A 245 19.40 -0.18 -4.54
CA GLY A 245 19.39 -1.40 -3.74
C GLY A 245 18.69 -1.27 -2.40
N ILE A 246 17.79 -0.29 -2.23
CA ILE A 246 16.99 -0.14 -1.00
C ILE A 246 15.51 -0.42 -1.21
N GLN A 247 15.00 -0.42 -2.45
CA GLN A 247 13.66 -0.90 -2.73
C GLN A 247 13.71 -2.37 -3.09
N HIS A 248 12.93 -3.15 -2.34
CA HIS A 248 12.93 -4.60 -2.45
C HIS A 248 11.54 -5.11 -2.83
N ALA A 249 11.54 -6.24 -3.52
CA ALA A 249 10.36 -7.05 -3.72
C ALA A 249 10.61 -8.48 -3.22
N TYR A 250 9.60 -9.06 -2.58
CA TYR A 250 9.62 -10.44 -2.09
C TYR A 250 8.37 -11.18 -2.58
N GLY A 251 8.46 -12.49 -2.78
CA GLY A 251 7.24 -13.26 -3.02
C GLY A 251 7.44 -14.76 -3.04
N ASN A 252 6.35 -15.50 -2.86
CA ASN A 252 6.30 -16.96 -2.97
C ASN A 252 5.66 -17.45 -4.29
N LEU A 253 5.52 -16.54 -5.26
CA LEU A 253 5.13 -16.86 -6.63
C LEU A 253 6.32 -17.48 -7.40
N ALA A 254 6.17 -17.70 -8.71
CA ALA A 254 7.30 -18.10 -9.54
C ALA A 254 8.42 -17.04 -9.47
N THR A 255 9.64 -17.42 -9.83
CA THR A 255 10.76 -16.47 -9.90
C THR A 255 10.39 -15.26 -10.78
N PRO A 256 10.63 -14.02 -10.31
CA PRO A 256 10.26 -12.83 -11.06
C PRO A 256 11.30 -12.47 -12.10
N THR A 257 10.90 -11.61 -13.03
CA THR A 257 11.80 -10.69 -13.74
C THR A 257 11.61 -9.30 -13.16
N VAL A 258 12.68 -8.51 -13.10
CA VAL A 258 12.65 -7.13 -12.61
C VAL A 258 13.19 -6.19 -13.67
N GLU A 259 12.51 -5.05 -13.79
CA GLU A 259 12.90 -3.91 -14.61
C GLU A 259 12.91 -2.66 -13.73
N ILE A 260 13.95 -1.85 -13.87
CA ILE A 260 14.11 -0.59 -13.14
C ILE A 260 13.93 0.54 -14.14
N GLU A 261 12.99 1.43 -13.84
CA GLU A 261 12.62 2.55 -14.70
C GLU A 261 13.02 3.87 -14.03
N PRO A 262 13.87 4.68 -14.68
CA PRO A 262 14.24 5.99 -14.14
C PRO A 262 13.01 6.87 -13.91
N THR A 263 13.01 7.61 -12.80
CA THR A 263 11.95 8.59 -12.49
C THR A 263 12.45 10.03 -12.55
N THR A 264 11.53 10.97 -12.70
CA THR A 264 11.87 12.39 -12.84
C THR A 264 11.63 13.15 -11.55
N TYR A 265 10.52 12.88 -10.88
CA TYR A 265 9.99 13.72 -9.79
C TYR A 265 10.09 13.07 -8.40
N THR A 266 10.83 11.98 -8.27
CA THR A 266 11.22 11.37 -6.99
C THR A 266 12.71 11.01 -7.04
N ASP A 267 13.33 10.77 -5.88
CA ASP A 267 14.70 10.28 -5.74
C ASP A 267 14.82 8.75 -5.76
N HIS A 268 13.76 8.06 -6.20
CA HIS A 268 13.69 6.61 -6.28
C HIS A 268 13.22 6.17 -7.65
N ASP A 269 14.04 5.40 -8.36
CA ASP A 269 13.61 4.78 -9.62
C ASP A 269 12.46 3.80 -9.36
N ALA A 270 11.56 3.65 -10.33
CA ALA A 270 10.43 2.75 -10.21
C ALA A 270 10.88 1.30 -10.43
N MET A 271 10.36 0.38 -9.61
CA MET A 271 10.68 -1.05 -9.71
C MET A 271 9.48 -1.83 -10.23
N VAL A 272 9.61 -2.44 -11.41
CA VAL A 272 8.57 -3.27 -12.03
C VAL A 272 8.91 -4.74 -11.89
N ILE A 273 8.03 -5.49 -11.25
CA ILE A 273 8.18 -6.92 -10.99
C ILE A 273 7.15 -7.68 -11.80
N ARG A 274 7.58 -8.69 -12.58
CA ARG A 274 6.69 -9.57 -13.33
C ARG A 274 6.95 -11.02 -12.94
N THR A 275 5.93 -11.72 -12.49
CA THR A 275 6.01 -13.11 -12.05
C THR A 275 4.81 -13.92 -12.54
N ARG A 276 4.89 -15.24 -12.51
CA ARG A 276 3.76 -16.14 -12.78
C ARG A 276 3.28 -16.75 -11.47
N ALA A 277 2.02 -17.14 -11.44
CA ALA A 277 1.55 -18.01 -10.36
C ALA A 277 2.29 -19.34 -10.41
N ARG A 278 2.68 -19.87 -9.24
CA ARG A 278 3.09 -21.28 -9.17
C ARG A 278 1.89 -22.15 -9.52
N ARG A 279 2.13 -23.18 -10.33
CA ARG A 279 1.13 -24.19 -10.67
C ARG A 279 0.79 -25.02 -9.45
#